data_AF-A0A1G9ZQE5-F1
#
_entry.id   AF-A0A1G9ZQE5-F1
#
_cell.length_a   1.000
_cell.length_b   1.000
_cell.length_c   1.000
_cell.angle_alpha   90.00
_cell.angle_beta   90.00
_cell.angle_gamma   90.00
#
_symmetry.space_group_name_H-M   'P 1'
#
loop_
_entity.id
_entity.type
_entity.pdbx_description
1 polymer ?
#
loop_
_entity_poly.entity_id
_entity_poly.type
_entity_poly.pdbx_seq_one_letter_code
_entity_poly.pdbx_strand_id
1 'polypeptide(L)'
;MAYFDTTEIRDKLLVKLIKPEDIQESTDYIDDIALRLGVNPGRIPVPAPYQVRTLAMCYALMTAAQNETRMNSDGGEDGADSYELKRRIYAKRVAELEDQITAETLLGGGSASKKFPVSIPLRRC
;
A
#
# COMPACT_ATOMS: atom_id res chain seq x y z
N MET A 1 6.50 5.22 13.70
CA MET A 1 5.06 5.56 13.76
C MET A 1 4.41 4.75 12.66
N ALA A 2 3.57 3.76 12.95
CA ALA A 2 3.11 2.83 11.92
C ALA A 2 1.82 3.34 11.25
N TYR A 3 1.77 3.26 9.91
CA TYR A 3 0.60 3.68 9.14
C TYR A 3 -0.53 2.63 9.08
N PHE A 4 -0.27 1.39 9.51
CA PHE A 4 -1.26 0.32 9.58
C PHE A 4 -1.05 -0.56 10.81
N ASP A 5 -2.10 -1.30 11.18
CA ASP A 5 -2.09 -2.29 12.26
C ASP A 5 -2.09 -3.71 11.66
N THR A 6 -1.28 -4.61 12.22
CA THR A 6 -1.18 -6.01 11.77
C THR A 6 -2.46 -6.80 11.98
N THR A 7 -3.35 -6.37 12.88
CA THR A 7 -4.67 -6.98 13.12
C THR A 7 -5.65 -6.79 11.95
N GLU A 8 -5.44 -5.78 11.11
CA GLU A 8 -6.30 -5.51 9.94
C GLU A 8 -5.99 -6.43 8.74
N ILE A 9 -4.89 -7.17 8.81
CA ILE A 9 -4.42 -7.99 7.70
C ILE A 9 -5.21 -9.30 7.65
N ARG A 10 -5.83 -9.54 6.49
CA ARG A 10 -6.65 -10.75 6.25
C ARG A 10 -5.84 -11.94 5.73
N ASP A 11 -4.60 -11.73 5.29
CA ASP A 11 -3.73 -12.77 4.77
C ASP A 11 -3.13 -13.62 5.90
N LYS A 12 -3.78 -14.75 6.22
CA LYS A 12 -3.37 -15.65 7.31
C LYS A 12 -1.98 -16.27 7.13
N LEU A 13 -1.47 -16.30 5.90
CA LEU A 13 -0.19 -16.92 5.56
C LEU A 13 0.94 -15.92 5.81
N LEU A 14 0.82 -14.69 5.32
CA LEU A 14 1.85 -13.67 5.48
C LEU A 14 1.78 -12.92 6.82
N VAL A 15 0.61 -12.84 7.48
CA VAL A 15 0.47 -12.18 8.80
C VAL A 15 1.48 -12.67 9.83
N LYS A 16 1.75 -13.97 9.83
CA LYS A 16 2.65 -14.60 10.81
C LYS A 16 4.13 -14.31 10.54
N LEU A 17 4.42 -13.83 9.33
CA LEU A 17 5.77 -13.64 8.81
C LEU A 17 6.21 -12.17 8.83
N ILE A 18 5.27 -11.24 9.07
CA ILE A 18 5.58 -9.82 9.18
C ILE A 18 6.42 -9.58 10.43
N LYS A 19 7.61 -9.03 10.21
CA LYS A 19 8.51 -8.58 11.26
C LYS A 19 8.30 -7.08 11.52
N PRO A 20 8.69 -6.59 12.72
CA PRO A 20 8.69 -5.15 12.98
C PRO A 20 9.56 -4.37 12.00
N GLU A 21 10.60 -5.00 11.45
CA GLU A 21 11.48 -4.47 10.41
C GLU A 21 10.70 -4.15 9.12
N ASP A 22 9.83 -5.06 8.66
CA ASP A 22 9.01 -4.85 7.45
C ASP A 22 8.01 -3.70 7.64
N ILE A 23 7.49 -3.52 8.87
CA ILE A 23 6.60 -2.40 9.22
C ILE A 23 7.38 -1.08 9.16
N GLN A 24 8.61 -1.05 9.66
CA GLN A 24 9.45 0.14 9.59
C GLN A 24 9.79 0.48 8.13
N GLU A 25 10.21 -0.51 7.33
CA GLU A 25 10.52 -0.31 5.92
C GLU A 25 9.31 0.21 5.14
N SER A 26 8.12 -0.32 5.41
CA SER A 26 6.88 0.19 4.81
C SER A 26 6.54 1.63 5.24
N THR A 27 6.94 2.03 6.45
CA THR A 27 6.75 3.39 6.95
C THR A 27 7.68 4.36 6.24
N ASP A 28 8.97 3.99 6.17
CA ASP A 28 9.99 4.76 5.46
C ASP A 28 9.63 4.91 3.97
N TYR A 29 9.04 3.88 3.37
CA TYR A 29 8.55 3.91 1.99
C TYR A 29 7.47 4.97 1.75
N ILE A 30 6.49 5.06 2.67
CA ILE A 30 5.43 6.08 2.59
C ILE A 30 6.00 7.48 2.81
N ASP A 31 6.95 7.62 3.75
CA ASP A 31 7.60 8.90 4.03
C ASP A 31 8.37 9.40 2.81
N ASP A 32 9.09 8.51 2.11
CA ASP A 32 9.77 8.83 0.85
C ASP A 32 8.81 9.24 -0.27
N ILE A 33 7.65 8.58 -0.39
CA ILE A 33 6.61 8.98 -1.33
C ILE A 33 6.06 10.36 -0.97
N ALA A 34 5.82 10.63 0.31
CA ALA A 34 5.36 11.92 0.77
C ALA A 34 6.36 13.03 0.45
N LEU A 35 7.65 12.80 0.72
CA LEU A 35 8.72 13.73 0.37
C LEU A 35 8.81 13.97 -1.14
N ARG A 36 8.68 12.92 -1.97
CA ARG A 36 8.65 13.03 -3.44
C ARG A 36 7.49 13.89 -3.94
N LEU A 37 6.35 13.83 -3.26
CA LEU A 37 5.15 14.63 -3.56
C LEU A 37 5.16 16.02 -2.90
N GLY A 38 6.25 16.39 -2.20
CA GLY A 38 6.38 17.67 -1.52
C GLY A 38 5.54 17.80 -0.24
N VAL A 39 5.07 16.68 0.31
CA VAL A 39 4.29 16.61 1.55
C VAL A 39 5.23 16.26 2.71
N ASN A 40 5.15 17.03 3.80
CA ASN A 40 5.87 16.66 5.02
C ASN A 40 5.19 15.44 5.67
N PRO A 41 5.90 14.33 5.92
CA PRO A 41 5.34 13.13 6.55
C PRO A 41 4.61 13.41 7.87
N GLY A 42 5.08 14.39 8.65
CA GLY A 42 4.43 14.81 9.90
C GLY A 42 3.06 15.48 9.72
N ARG A 43 2.63 15.78 8.49
CA ARG A 43 1.28 16.29 8.18
C ARG A 43 0.31 15.19 7.77
N ILE A 44 0.75 13.94 7.65
CA ILE A 44 -0.13 12.82 7.36
C ILE A 44 -1.02 12.60 8.60
N PRO A 45 -2.35 12.64 8.45
CA PRO A 45 -3.25 12.50 9.59
C PRO A 45 -3.15 11.09 10.19
N VAL A 46 -3.38 10.98 11.51
CA VAL A 46 -3.48 9.71 12.22
C VAL A 46 -4.90 9.55 12.77
N PRO A 47 -5.66 8.51 12.39
CA PRO A 47 -5.26 7.39 11.52
C PRO A 47 -5.05 7.80 10.05
N ALA A 48 -4.12 7.10 9.39
CA ALA A 48 -3.77 7.38 8.00
C ALA A 48 -4.97 7.21 7.06
N PRO A 49 -5.05 7.97 5.95
CA PRO A 49 -6.08 7.78 4.95
C PRO A 49 -6.07 6.34 4.41
N TYR A 50 -7.25 5.83 4.05
CA TYR A 50 -7.43 4.42 3.66
C TYR A 50 -6.43 3.95 2.59
N GLN A 51 -6.18 4.77 1.57
CA GLN A 51 -5.24 4.44 0.49
C GLN A 51 -3.79 4.33 0.98
N VAL A 52 -3.37 5.22 1.89
CA VAL A 52 -2.03 5.21 2.49
C VAL A 52 -1.86 3.98 3.39
N ARG A 53 -2.86 3.69 4.22
CA ARG A 53 -2.88 2.50 5.06
C ARG A 53 -2.81 1.22 4.22
N THR A 54 -3.57 1.18 3.13
CA THR A 54 -3.59 0.02 2.21
C THR A 54 -2.26 -0.14 1.50
N LEU A 55 -1.63 0.96 1.06
CA LEU A 55 -0.32 0.92 0.41
C LEU A 55 0.75 0.38 1.38
N ALA A 56 0.81 0.93 2.59
CA ALA A 56 1.77 0.49 3.61
C ALA A 56 1.61 -1.01 3.93
N MET A 57 0.37 -1.46 4.09
CA MET A 57 0.06 -2.87 4.32
C MET A 57 0.48 -3.76 3.13
N CYS A 58 0.15 -3.37 1.89
CA CYS A 58 0.52 -4.13 0.71
C CYS A 58 2.04 -4.20 0.51
N TYR A 59 2.75 -3.12 0.82
CA TYR A 59 4.20 -3.08 0.77
C TYR A 59 4.84 -4.03 1.79
N ALA A 60 4.41 -3.97 3.06
CA ALA A 60 4.90 -4.88 4.09
C ALA A 60 4.65 -6.35 3.75
N LEU A 61 3.48 -6.67 3.18
CA LEU A 61 3.15 -8.03 2.72
C LEU A 61 4.01 -8.49 1.54
N MET A 62 4.32 -7.57 0.61
CA MET A 62 5.23 -7.84 -0.50
C MET A 62 6.65 -8.14 0.00
N THR A 63 7.16 -7.34 0.93
CA THR A 63 8.50 -7.51 1.50
C THR A 63 8.61 -8.82 2.29
N ALA A 64 7.61 -9.12 3.14
CA ALA A 64 7.54 -10.38 3.87
C ALA A 64 7.52 -11.59 2.91
N ALA A 65 6.70 -11.54 1.86
CA ALA A 65 6.66 -12.60 0.85
C ALA A 65 8.00 -12.74 0.11
N GLN A 66 8.67 -11.64 -0.23
CA GLN A 66 9.96 -11.64 -0.90
C GLN A 66 11.08 -12.25 -0.04
N ASN A 67 11.08 -11.94 1.25
CA ASN A 67 12.06 -12.49 2.20
C ASN A 67 11.91 -14.02 2.30
N GLU A 68 10.67 -14.51 2.38
CA GLU A 68 10.39 -15.95 2.42
C GLU A 68 10.68 -16.66 1.08
N THR A 69 10.39 -16.04 -0.07
CA THR A 69 10.77 -16.63 -1.36
C THR A 69 12.29 -16.82 -1.45
N ARG A 70 13.08 -15.83 -1.01
CA ARG A 70 14.55 -15.91 -1.01
C ARG A 70 15.09 -16.99 -0.07
N MET A 71 14.43 -17.20 1.08
CA MET A 71 14.82 -18.24 2.04
C MET A 71 14.40 -19.65 1.59
N ASN A 72 13.29 -19.78 0.87
CA ASN A 72 12.77 -21.08 0.39
C ASN A 72 13.36 -21.54 -0.95
N SER A 73 14.21 -20.73 -1.60
CA SER A 73 14.92 -21.10 -2.84
C SER A 73 15.77 -22.38 -2.73
N ASP A 74 16.07 -22.84 -1.51
CA ASP A 74 17.00 -23.92 -1.23
C ASP A 74 16.36 -25.30 -0.95
N GLY A 75 15.02 -25.48 -1.01
CA GLY A 75 14.48 -26.79 -0.58
C GLY A 75 13.02 -27.21 -0.77
N GLY A 76 12.14 -26.51 -1.50
CA GLY A 76 10.80 -27.05 -1.73
C GLY A 76 9.94 -26.29 -2.74
N GLU A 77 9.61 -26.96 -3.85
CA GLU A 77 8.85 -26.41 -4.98
C GLU A 77 7.45 -25.89 -4.59
N ASP A 78 6.73 -26.57 -3.68
CA ASP A 78 5.33 -26.22 -3.36
C ASP A 78 5.16 -24.93 -2.52
N GLY A 79 6.12 -24.64 -1.63
CA GLY A 79 6.06 -23.49 -0.73
C GLY A 79 6.52 -22.20 -1.41
N ALA A 80 7.60 -22.28 -2.19
CA ALA A 80 8.17 -21.15 -2.91
C ALA A 80 7.17 -20.52 -3.90
N ASP A 81 6.38 -21.35 -4.58
CA ASP A 81 5.39 -20.89 -5.55
C ASP A 81 4.27 -20.05 -4.92
N SER A 82 3.81 -20.42 -3.72
CA SER A 82 2.73 -19.70 -3.02
C SER A 82 3.15 -18.30 -2.57
N TYR A 83 4.38 -18.15 -2.05
CA TYR A 83 4.93 -16.86 -1.65
C TYR A 83 5.23 -15.97 -2.85
N GLU A 84 5.80 -16.54 -3.92
CA GLU A 84 6.11 -15.81 -5.15
C GLU A 84 4.84 -15.31 -5.86
N LEU A 85 3.78 -16.11 -5.91
CA LEU A 85 2.48 -15.67 -6.44
C LEU A 85 1.91 -14.49 -5.64
N LYS A 86 1.94 -14.56 -4.31
CA LYS A 86 1.48 -13.46 -3.45
C LYS A 86 2.32 -12.22 -3.63
N ARG A 87 3.65 -12.36 -3.68
CA ARG A 87 4.57 -11.26 -3.96
C ARG A 87 4.19 -10.52 -5.24
N ARG A 88 3.91 -11.25 -6.33
CA ARG A 88 3.48 -10.64 -7.61
C ARG A 88 2.15 -9.91 -7.51
N ILE A 89 1.18 -10.49 -6.80
CA ILE A 89 -0.13 -9.85 -6.58
C ILE A 89 0.02 -8.56 -5.79
N TYR A 90 0.77 -8.58 -4.69
CA TYR A 90 1.00 -7.40 -3.86
C TYR A 90 1.84 -6.35 -4.58
N ALA A 91 2.87 -6.74 -5.35
CA ALA A 91 3.66 -5.82 -6.17
C ALA A 91 2.80 -5.09 -7.20
N LYS A 92 1.91 -5.81 -7.90
CA LYS A 92 0.96 -5.18 -8.83
C LYS A 92 0.03 -4.21 -8.08
N ARG A 93 -0.45 -4.61 -6.91
CA ARG A 93 -1.36 -3.77 -6.11
C ARG A 93 -0.67 -2.50 -5.59
N VAL A 94 0.61 -2.61 -5.21
CA VAL A 94 1.46 -1.49 -4.80
C VAL A 94 1.61 -0.51 -5.97
N ALA A 95 1.97 -0.98 -7.16
CA ALA A 95 2.06 -0.14 -8.35
C ALA A 95 0.74 0.58 -8.69
N GLU A 96 -0.40 -0.14 -8.63
CA GLU A 96 -1.72 0.45 -8.86
C GLU A 96 -2.07 1.55 -7.84
N LEU A 97 -1.65 1.38 -6.58
CA LEU A 97 -1.91 2.35 -5.51
C LEU A 97 -0.97 3.55 -5.61
N GLU A 98 0.29 3.33 -5.96
CA GLU A 98 1.25 4.40 -6.23
C GLU A 98 0.79 5.33 -7.35
N ASP A 99 0.30 4.77 -8.45
CA ASP A 99 -0.27 5.54 -9.56
C ASP A 99 -1.49 6.40 -9.16
N GLN A 100 -2.19 5.99 -8.10
CA GLN A 100 -3.38 6.70 -7.58
C GLN A 100 -3.05 7.70 -6.48
N ILE A 101 -1.88 7.59 -5.84
CA ILE A 101 -1.52 8.44 -4.71
C ILE A 101 -1.06 9.81 -5.19
N THR A 102 -1.80 10.82 -4.76
CA THR A 102 -1.46 12.22 -4.94
C THR A 102 -1.14 12.87 -3.60
N ALA A 103 -0.50 14.04 -3.63
CA ALA A 103 -0.23 14.83 -2.42
C ALA A 103 -1.51 15.10 -1.60
N GLU A 104 -2.64 15.31 -2.27
CA GLU A 104 -3.95 15.50 -1.62
C GLU A 104 -4.41 14.23 -0.91
N THR A 105 -4.19 13.06 -1.52
CA THR A 105 -4.57 11.75 -0.97
C THR A 105 -3.83 11.45 0.33
N LEU A 106 -2.56 11.86 0.44
CA LEU A 106 -1.75 11.73 1.66
C LEU A 106 -2.27 12.58 2.81
N LEU A 107 -2.86 13.74 2.49
CA LEU A 107 -3.39 14.69 3.47
C LEU A 107 -4.87 14.42 3.82
N GLY A 108 -5.46 13.34 3.30
CA GLY A 108 -6.88 13.01 3.49
C GLY A 108 -7.82 13.81 2.58
N GLY A 109 -7.29 14.54 1.61
CA GLY A 109 -8.05 15.07 0.48
C GLY A 109 -8.59 13.91 -0.35
N GLY A 110 -9.90 13.96 -0.66
CA GLY A 110 -10.57 12.89 -1.36
C GLY A 110 -9.81 12.46 -2.61
N SER A 111 -9.70 11.14 -2.81
CA SER A 111 -9.17 10.54 -4.04
C SER A 111 -9.65 11.34 -5.24
N ALA A 112 -8.77 11.65 -6.19
CA ALA A 112 -9.10 12.36 -7.43
C ALA A 112 -10.11 11.54 -8.27
N SER A 113 -11.34 11.40 -7.80
CA SER A 113 -12.44 10.77 -8.50
C SER A 113 -12.77 11.69 -9.65
N LYS A 114 -12.69 11.14 -10.87
CA LYS A 114 -13.12 11.75 -12.14
C LYS A 114 -14.06 12.93 -11.90
N LYS A 115 -13.65 14.14 -12.30
CA LYS A 115 -14.57 15.27 -12.48
C LYS A 115 -15.63 14.81 -13.48
N PHE A 116 -16.78 14.35 -13.01
CA PHE A 116 -17.93 14.10 -13.87
C PHE A 116 -18.29 15.44 -14.50
N PRO A 117 -18.51 15.52 -15.82
CA PRO A 117 -18.91 16.76 -16.45
C PRO A 117 -20.23 17.20 -15.81
N VAL A 118 -20.22 18.41 -15.25
CA VAL A 118 -21.37 19.05 -14.65
C VAL A 118 -22.49 19.00 -15.70
N SER A 119 -23.60 18.34 -15.37
CA SER A 119 -24.75 18.22 -16.25
C SER A 119 -25.16 19.61 -16.73
N ILE A 120 -25.00 19.87 -18.03
CA ILE A 120 -25.45 21.11 -18.66
C ILE A 120 -26.96 21.20 -18.44
N PRO A 121 -27.49 22.26 -17.81
CA PRO A 121 -28.93 22.40 -17.66
C PRO A 121 -29.53 22.60 -19.06
N LEU A 122 -30.33 21.62 -19.51
CA LEU A 122 -31.18 21.75 -20.69
C LEU A 122 -32.19 22.86 -20.43
N ARG A 123 -31.86 24.09 -20.87
CA ARG A 123 -32.84 25.16 -20.99
C ARG A 123 -33.89 24.70 -21.99
N ARG A 124 -35.13 24.54 -21.51
CA ARG A 124 -36.29 24.43 -22.40
C ARG A 124 -36.52 25.82 -22.99
N CYS A 125 -36.40 25.93 -24.31
CA CYS A 125 -36.95 27.04 -25.08
C CYS A 125 -38.48 26.92 -25.15
#